data_AF-T1BUR3-F1
#
_entry.id   AF-T1BUR3-F1
#
_cell.length_a   1.000
_cell.length_b   1.000
_cell.length_c   1.000
_cell.angle_alpha   90.00
_cell.angle_beta   90.00
_cell.angle_gamma   90.00
#
_symmetry.space_group_name_H-M   'P 1'
#
loop_
_entity.id
_entity.type
_entity.pdbx_description
1 polymer ?
#
loop_
_entity_poly.entity_id
_entity_poly.type
_entity_poly.pdbx_seq_one_letter_code
_entity_poly.pdbx_strand_id
1 'polypeptide(L)'
;GPRLIDLDLLVFGRECREGPQLRLPHPGIVERNFVLYPLGDIAPDLDVPGLGRVSELRARLTPEGLWPLEPQSLSPDVRSM
;
A
#
# COMPACT_ATOMS: atom_id res chain seq x y z
N GLY A 1 -4.43 -4.20 -17.10
CA GLY A 1 -4.41 -3.05 -18.04
C GLY A 1 -4.51 -1.76 -17.24
N PRO A 2 -4.26 -0.60 -17.86
CA PRO A 2 -4.42 0.69 -17.21
C PRO A 2 -5.82 0.85 -16.62
N ARG A 3 -5.91 1.42 -15.42
CA ARG A 3 -7.17 1.83 -14.78
C ARG A 3 -7.01 3.28 -14.33
N LEU A 4 -8.12 4.02 -14.26
CA LEU A 4 -8.11 5.37 -13.72
C LEU A 4 -7.74 5.36 -12.23
N ILE A 5 -8.33 4.42 -11.47
CA ILE A 5 -8.08 4.17 -10.05
C ILE A 5 -8.15 2.66 -9.80
N ASP A 6 -7.31 2.15 -8.89
CA ASP A 6 -7.32 0.77 -8.37
C ASP A 6 -7.33 0.85 -6.84
N LEU A 7 -8.24 0.13 -6.19
CA LEU A 7 -8.38 0.13 -4.73
C LEU A 7 -8.30 -1.31 -4.22
N ASP A 8 -7.26 -1.61 -3.46
CA ASP A 8 -7.03 -2.91 -2.83
C ASP A 8 -7.21 -2.81 -1.31
N LEU A 9 -7.98 -3.73 -0.72
CA LEU A 9 -8.00 -3.90 0.74
C LEU A 9 -6.81 -4.78 1.15
N LEU A 10 -5.81 -4.18 1.79
CA LEU A 10 -4.56 -4.86 2.15
C LEU A 10 -4.69 -5.73 3.41
N VAL A 11 -5.17 -5.14 4.51
CA VAL A 11 -5.28 -5.77 5.83
C VAL A 11 -6.53 -5.25 6.53
N PHE A 12 -7.25 -6.11 7.25
CA PHE A 12 -8.39 -5.72 8.07
C PHE A 12 -8.29 -6.32 9.47
N GLY A 13 -7.74 -5.55 10.42
CA GLY A 13 -7.47 -6.05 11.77
C GLY A 13 -6.62 -7.31 11.73
N ARG A 14 -7.11 -8.39 12.35
CA ARG A 14 -6.49 -9.72 12.33
C ARG A 14 -7.20 -10.73 11.42
N GLU A 15 -8.15 -10.28 10.59
CA GLU A 15 -8.92 -11.15 9.70
C GLU A 15 -7.99 -11.87 8.71
N CYS A 16 -8.08 -13.20 8.70
CA CYS A 16 -7.49 -14.05 7.66
C CYS A 16 -8.64 -14.66 6.88
N ARG A 17 -8.72 -14.38 5.59
CA ARG A 17 -9.83 -14.81 4.74
C ARG A 17 -9.31 -15.37 3.44
N GLU A 18 -9.82 -16.54 3.09
CA GLU A 18 -9.66 -17.11 1.76
C GLU A 18 -11.05 -17.26 1.14
N GLY A 19 -11.33 -16.45 0.12
CA GLY A 19 -12.58 -16.50 -0.59
C GLY A 19 -12.42 -16.14 -2.07
N PRO A 20 -13.42 -16.45 -2.90
CA PRO A 20 -13.36 -16.18 -4.34
C PRO A 20 -13.39 -14.69 -4.67
N GLN A 21 -13.96 -13.86 -3.79
CA GLN A 21 -14.11 -12.40 -4.00
C GLN A 21 -13.15 -11.57 -3.15
N LEU A 22 -12.63 -12.12 -2.05
CA LEU A 22 -11.78 -11.40 -1.11
C LEU A 22 -10.78 -12.36 -0.48
N ARG A 23 -9.51 -11.97 -0.53
CA ARG A 23 -8.43 -12.64 0.19
C ARG A 23 -7.72 -11.65 1.10
N LEU A 24 -7.61 -11.99 2.38
CA LEU A 24 -6.96 -11.18 3.40
C LEU A 24 -5.95 -12.02 4.21
N PRO A 25 -4.75 -11.48 4.49
CA PRO A 25 -4.17 -10.26 3.91
C PRO A 25 -4.08 -10.32 2.38
N HIS A 26 -4.01 -9.18 1.72
CA HIS A 26 -3.90 -9.13 0.26
C HIS A 26 -2.64 -9.90 -0.18
N PRO A 27 -2.76 -10.90 -1.08
CA PRO A 27 -1.67 -11.84 -1.36
C PRO A 27 -0.42 -11.17 -1.93
N GLY A 28 -0.59 -10.07 -2.67
CA GLY A 28 0.53 -9.33 -3.27
C GLY A 28 1.24 -8.35 -2.34
N ILE A 29 0.92 -8.30 -1.04
CA ILE A 29 1.51 -7.29 -0.13
C ILE A 29 3.03 -7.43 -0.04
N VAL A 30 3.55 -8.67 0.01
CA VAL A 30 4.99 -8.93 0.23
C VAL A 30 5.85 -8.79 -1.03
N GLU A 31 5.24 -8.68 -2.19
CA GLU A 31 5.93 -8.69 -3.49
C GLU A 31 6.08 -7.28 -4.07
N ARG A 32 5.27 -6.33 -3.60
CA ARG A 32 5.12 -5.01 -4.23
C ARG A 32 5.77 -3.92 -3.40
N ASN A 33 6.89 -3.38 -3.88
CA ASN A 33 7.59 -2.29 -3.20
C ASN A 33 6.72 -1.03 -3.09
N PHE A 34 5.94 -0.68 -4.12
CA PHE A 34 5.00 0.44 -4.09
C PHE A 34 3.81 0.25 -3.13
N VAL A 35 3.66 -0.94 -2.53
CA VAL A 35 2.73 -1.18 -1.41
C VAL A 35 3.47 -1.05 -0.08
N LEU A 36 4.57 -1.79 0.10
CA LEU A 36 5.26 -1.86 1.40
C LEU A 36 6.02 -0.60 1.79
N TYR A 37 6.56 0.17 0.82
CA TYR A 37 7.24 1.42 1.14
C TYR A 37 6.26 2.47 1.67
N PRO A 38 5.20 2.87 0.94
CA PRO A 38 4.21 3.81 1.47
C PRO A 38 3.51 3.31 2.74
N LEU A 39 3.19 2.01 2.82
CA LEU A 39 2.58 1.46 4.04
C LEU A 39 3.54 1.55 5.23
N GLY A 40 4.83 1.31 5.02
CA GLY A 40 5.85 1.44 6.05
C GLY A 40 6.12 2.88 6.48
N ASP A 41 5.86 3.86 5.62
CA ASP A 41 5.97 5.28 5.98
C ASP A 41 4.86 5.72 6.95
N ILE A 42 3.67 5.11 6.86
CA ILE A 42 2.51 5.48 7.70
C ILE A 42 2.24 4.51 8.86
N ALA A 43 2.64 3.24 8.74
CA ALA A 43 2.33 2.17 9.70
C ALA A 43 3.42 1.09 9.75
N PRO A 44 4.67 1.44 10.15
CA PRO A 44 5.80 0.50 10.15
C PRO A 44 5.63 -0.68 11.13
N ASP A 45 4.88 -0.47 12.22
CA ASP A 45 4.66 -1.47 13.27
C ASP A 45 3.41 -2.32 13.06
N LEU A 46 2.69 -2.11 11.95
CA LEU A 46 1.52 -2.91 11.61
C LEU A 46 1.94 -4.38 11.44
N ASP A 47 1.36 -5.26 12.26
CA ASP A 47 1.48 -6.71 12.14
C ASP A 47 0.52 -7.21 11.04
N VAL A 48 1.07 -7.70 9.94
CA VAL A 48 0.29 -8.31 8.87
C VAL A 48 0.06 -9.79 9.24
N PRO A 49 -1.19 -10.24 9.46
CA PRO A 49 -1.47 -11.59 9.94
C PRO A 49 -0.79 -12.68 9.10
N GLY A 50 0.03 -13.50 9.73
CA GLY A 50 0.74 -14.61 9.07
C GLY A 50 1.97 -14.22 8.25
N LEU A 51 2.30 -12.93 8.15
CA LEU A 51 3.44 -12.43 7.35
C LEU A 51 4.49 -11.69 8.19
N GLY A 52 4.08 -10.99 9.24
CA GLY A 52 4.95 -10.24 10.15
C GLY A 52 4.79 -8.72 10.02
N ARG A 53 5.70 -7.96 10.64
CA ARG A 53 5.60 -6.49 10.66
C ARG A 53 5.93 -5.86 9.32
N VAL A 54 5.24 -4.78 8.97
CA VAL A 54 5.48 -4.03 7.73
C VAL A 54 6.94 -3.59 7.60
N SER A 55 7.59 -3.12 8.65
CA SER A 55 9.01 -2.75 8.64
C SER A 55 9.93 -3.91 8.26
N GLU A 56 9.68 -5.10 8.82
CA GLU A 56 10.42 -6.33 8.52
C GLU A 56 10.18 -6.84 7.09
N LEU A 57 8.95 -6.67 6.59
CA LEU A 57 8.57 -7.02 5.23
C LEU A 57 9.20 -6.06 4.21
N ARG A 58 9.13 -4.75 4.47
CA ARG A 58 9.72 -3.70 3.63
C ARG A 58 11.23 -3.89 3.46
N ALA A 59 11.94 -4.31 4.51
CA ALA A 59 13.37 -4.57 4.47
C ALA A 59 13.80 -5.67 3.47
N ARG A 60 12.85 -6.47 2.94
CA ARG A 60 13.10 -7.53 1.96
C ARG A 60 13.07 -7.04 0.51
N LEU A 61 12.66 -5.79 0.27
CA LEU A 61 12.48 -5.22 -1.07
C LEU A 61 13.33 -3.96 -1.27
N THR A 62 13.78 -3.73 -2.50
CA THR A 62 14.44 -2.48 -2.89
C THR A 62 13.40 -1.39 -3.22
N PRO A 63 13.71 -0.10 -3.00
CA PRO A 63 12.85 1.01 -3.40
C PRO A 63 12.96 1.33 -4.90
N GLU A 64 13.48 0.40 -5.70
CA GLU A 64 13.87 0.68 -7.07
C GLU A 64 12.65 1.07 -7.92
N GLY A 65 12.78 2.18 -8.64
CA GLY A 65 11.67 2.78 -9.39
C GLY A 65 10.64 3.55 -8.56
N LEU A 66 10.82 3.67 -7.23
CA LEU A 66 10.00 4.52 -6.37
C LEU A 66 10.62 5.91 -6.22
N TRP A 67 9.78 6.93 -6.31
CA TRP A 67 10.14 8.32 -6.09
C TRP A 67 9.06 8.97 -5.22
N PRO A 68 9.43 9.64 -4.11
CA PRO A 68 8.49 10.45 -3.37
C PRO A 68 7.88 11.52 -4.28
N LEU A 69 6.57 11.71 -4.17
CA LEU A 69 5.92 12.85 -4.79
C LEU A 69 6.05 14.04 -3.85
N GLU A 70 6.71 15.10 -4.33
CA GLU A 70 6.67 16.38 -3.66
C GLU A 70 5.21 16.86 -3.59
N PRO A 71 4.75 17.41 -2.45
CA PRO A 71 3.43 18.02 -2.37
C PRO A 71 3.32 19.07 -3.48
N GLN A 72 2.47 18.83 -4.48
CA GLN A 72 2.17 19.83 -5.48
C GLN A 72 1.56 21.02 -4.73
N SER A 73 2.19 22.18 -4.82
CA SER A 73 1.58 23.45 -4.43
C SER A 73 0.27 23.54 -5.20
N LEU A 74 -0.86 23.22 -4.55
CA LEU A 74 -2.18 23.39 -5.14
C LEU A 74 -2.31 24.88 -5.45
N SER A 75 -2.09 25.28 -6.71
CA SER A 75 -2.41 26.62 -7.16
C SER A 75 -3.91 26.81 -6.97
N PRO A 76 -4.36 27.82 -6.21
CA PRO A 76 -5.77 28.00 -5.87
C PRO A 76 -6.53 28.57 -7.07
N ASP A 77 -6.71 27.82 -8.15
CA ASP A 77 -7.50 28.24 -9.31
C ASP A 77 -8.52 27.17 -9.72
N VAL A 78 -9.48 26.94 -8.83
CA VAL A 78 -10.76 26.30 -9.18
C VAL A 78 -11.95 27.18 -8.79
N ARG A 79 -11.79 28.50 -8.91
CA ARG A 79 -12.88 29.49 -8.87
C ARG A 79 -12.95 30.27 -10.18
N SER A 80 -13.17 29.58 -11.29
CA SER A 80 -13.83 30.19 -12.44
C SER A 80 -14.24 29.10 -13.42
N MET A 81 -15.49 28.63 -13.26
CA MET A 81 -16.43 28.13 -14.28
C MET A 81 -17.65 27.62 -13.50
#